data_AF-A0AAV8XFH1-F1
#
_entry.id   AF-A0AAV8XFH1-F1
#
_cell.length_a   1.000
_cell.length_b   1.000
_cell.length_c   1.000
_cell.angle_alpha   90.00
_cell.angle_beta   90.00
_cell.angle_gamma   90.00
#
_symmetry.space_group_name_H-M   'P 1'
#
loop_
_entity.id
_entity.type
_entity.pdbx_description
1 polymer ?
#
loop_
_entity_poly.entity_id
_entity_poly.type
_entity_poly.pdbx_seq_one_letter_code
_entity_poly.pdbx_strand_id
1 'polypeptide(L)'
;MVKAFKEENLKEMGDVSSGIASTVIQLYLKEIMQSYLHHNLQVRQPALRVIQLVLQQGLVHPVQIVPYLICMSTDCEKLVSHSADKQLLDIEKKYPGFIHTKSSFGIRLSYQLQKILQGDGIVRGFRVKEQGEYPSALNGYLYSILRSSRQQRRALILNILKQFDEQARTTLSYMLYLADNMAYLPYQVQDEPLFTRSPHRYHDLSFRNKPASGLIMADGQNKILDSENGETINAVSALDEDDDDEELLASRVPEDASQLQACITAAQGCLLLLMLKQHIKRRLRAQRWFKQLMLQLDPEDADERRERPQGAYGTGNCQH
;
A
#
# COMPACT_ATOMS: atom_id res chain seq x y z
N MET A 1 32.96 -44.32 -31.39
CA MET A 1 31.93 -43.41 -31.93
C MET A 1 32.26 -41.98 -31.51
N VAL A 2 33.18 -41.35 -32.21
CA VAL A 2 33.53 -39.92 -32.05
C VAL A 2 33.28 -39.29 -33.41
N LYS A 3 32.14 -38.64 -33.61
CA LYS A 3 31.82 -37.87 -34.83
C LYS A 3 30.61 -36.98 -34.56
N ALA A 4 30.87 -35.73 -34.16
CA ALA A 4 30.08 -34.52 -34.41
C ALA A 4 30.66 -33.33 -33.62
N PHE A 5 31.95 -33.01 -33.77
CA PHE A 5 32.57 -31.87 -33.06
C PHE A 5 33.46 -31.00 -33.96
N LYS A 6 33.32 -31.14 -35.28
CA LYS A 6 34.03 -30.30 -36.26
C LYS A 6 32.98 -29.85 -37.28
N GLU A 7 32.86 -28.54 -37.44
CA GLU A 7 31.96 -27.79 -38.33
C GLU A 7 30.65 -27.25 -37.74
N GLU A 8 30.66 -26.81 -36.48
CA GLU A 8 29.75 -25.73 -36.08
C GLU A 8 30.58 -24.48 -35.78
N ASN A 9 30.28 -23.39 -36.49
CA ASN A 9 30.88 -22.08 -36.33
C ASN A 9 30.80 -21.68 -34.84
N LEU A 10 31.95 -21.70 -34.15
CA LEU A 10 32.08 -21.26 -32.75
C LEU A 10 31.62 -19.81 -32.50
N LYS A 11 31.35 -19.03 -33.56
CA LYS A 11 30.80 -17.68 -33.51
C LYS A 11 29.28 -17.58 -33.72
N GLU A 12 28.61 -18.59 -34.27
CA GLU A 12 27.17 -18.53 -34.60
C GLU A 12 26.30 -19.36 -33.66
N MET A 13 26.88 -20.26 -32.87
CA MET A 13 26.14 -21.29 -32.16
C MET A 13 25.44 -20.83 -30.86
N GLY A 14 25.82 -19.68 -30.30
CA GLY A 14 25.22 -19.15 -29.08
C GLY A 14 24.20 -18.02 -29.29
N ASP A 15 24.27 -17.31 -30.41
CA ASP A 15 23.64 -16.00 -30.55
C ASP A 15 22.29 -16.04 -31.27
N VAL A 16 22.09 -16.97 -32.20
CA VAL A 16 20.84 -17.02 -32.99
C VAL A 16 19.68 -17.61 -32.18
N SER A 17 19.92 -18.69 -31.45
CA SER A 17 18.91 -19.31 -30.56
C SER A 17 18.62 -18.44 -29.33
N SER A 18 19.65 -17.79 -28.78
CA SER A 18 19.52 -16.80 -27.69
C SER A 18 18.77 -15.55 -28.15
N GLY A 19 19.05 -15.06 -29.36
CA GLY A 19 18.37 -13.92 -29.98
C GLY A 19 16.88 -14.18 -30.19
N ILE A 20 16.52 -15.34 -30.74
CA ILE A 20 15.11 -15.73 -30.94
C ILE A 20 14.38 -15.84 -29.60
N ALA A 21 15.00 -16.48 -28.59
CA ALA A 21 14.41 -16.60 -27.25
C ALA A 21 14.15 -15.22 -26.61
N SER A 22 15.09 -14.28 -26.77
CA SER A 22 14.95 -12.90 -26.30
C SER A 22 13.78 -12.18 -26.99
N THR A 23 13.67 -12.30 -28.33
CA THR A 23 12.58 -11.69 -29.10
C THR A 23 11.21 -12.26 -28.69
N VAL A 24 11.10 -13.58 -28.54
CA VAL A 24 9.85 -14.24 -28.11
C VAL A 24 9.45 -13.75 -26.72
N ILE A 25 10.39 -13.69 -25.77
CA ILE A 25 10.11 -13.18 -24.42
C ILE A 25 9.66 -11.73 -24.48
N GLN A 26 10.34 -10.86 -25.23
CA GLN A 26 9.95 -9.45 -25.33
C GLN A 26 8.54 -9.25 -25.92
N LEU A 27 8.11 -10.12 -26.83
CA LEU A 27 6.77 -10.08 -27.42
C LEU A 27 5.67 -10.56 -26.48
N TYR A 28 5.91 -11.63 -25.71
CA TYR A 28 4.87 -12.27 -24.87
C TYR A 28 4.96 -11.95 -23.37
N LEU A 29 6.00 -11.23 -22.91
CA LEU A 29 6.22 -10.99 -21.48
C LEU A 29 5.03 -10.29 -20.82
N LYS A 30 4.38 -9.35 -21.52
CA LYS A 30 3.24 -8.62 -20.98
C LYS A 30 2.06 -9.55 -20.71
N GLU A 31 1.77 -10.44 -21.64
CA GLU A 31 0.70 -11.44 -21.61
C GLU A 31 1.00 -12.49 -20.53
N ILE A 32 2.25 -12.91 -20.39
CA ILE A 32 2.71 -13.82 -19.33
C ILE A 32 2.54 -13.18 -17.95
N MET A 33 2.85 -11.90 -17.80
CA MET A 33 2.65 -11.19 -16.53
C MET A 33 1.16 -11.03 -16.22
N GLN A 34 0.33 -10.77 -17.24
CA GLN A 34 -1.13 -10.66 -17.08
C GLN A 34 -1.78 -11.99 -16.74
N SER A 35 -1.28 -13.12 -17.27
CA SER A 35 -1.81 -14.45 -16.96
C SER A 35 -1.64 -14.85 -15.50
N TYR A 36 -0.73 -14.20 -14.77
CA TYR A 36 -0.60 -14.36 -13.32
C TYR A 36 -1.86 -13.91 -12.55
N LEU A 37 -2.64 -12.96 -13.08
CA LEU A 37 -3.88 -12.50 -12.46
C LEU A 37 -5.01 -13.51 -12.67
N HIS A 38 -4.85 -14.70 -12.10
CA HIS A 38 -5.75 -15.83 -12.27
C HIS A 38 -5.93 -16.58 -10.94
N HIS A 39 -7.13 -17.14 -10.74
CA HIS A 39 -7.47 -17.82 -9.49
C HIS A 39 -6.63 -19.10 -9.27
N ASN A 40 -6.46 -19.89 -10.33
CA ASN A 40 -5.74 -21.16 -10.28
C ASN A 40 -4.21 -20.99 -10.08
N LEU A 41 -3.67 -21.64 -9.05
CA LEU A 41 -2.24 -21.68 -8.74
C LEU A 41 -1.39 -22.30 -9.87
N GLN A 42 -1.95 -23.25 -10.62
CA GLN A 42 -1.29 -23.94 -11.72
C GLN A 42 -0.93 -23.00 -12.88
N VAL A 43 -1.58 -21.83 -12.97
CA VAL A 43 -1.23 -20.77 -13.94
C VAL A 43 -0.23 -19.80 -13.33
N ARG A 44 -0.41 -19.44 -12.05
CA ARG A 44 0.44 -18.50 -11.32
C ARG A 44 1.89 -18.99 -11.15
N GLN A 45 2.09 -20.26 -10.82
CA GLN A 45 3.43 -20.82 -10.59
C GLN A 45 4.31 -20.80 -11.85
N PRO A 46 3.87 -21.32 -13.02
CA PRO A 46 4.65 -21.23 -14.25
C PRO A 46 4.94 -19.78 -14.68
N ALA A 47 3.96 -18.88 -14.55
CA ALA A 47 4.15 -17.47 -14.88
C ALA A 47 5.27 -16.83 -14.04
N LEU A 48 5.27 -17.06 -12.72
CA LEU A 48 6.36 -16.61 -11.85
C LEU A 48 7.71 -17.25 -12.24
N ARG A 49 7.71 -18.55 -12.59
CA ARG A 49 8.94 -19.25 -12.98
C ARG A 49 9.55 -18.65 -14.24
N VAL A 50 8.75 -18.33 -15.24
CA VAL A 50 9.22 -17.64 -16.46
C VAL A 50 9.80 -16.28 -16.09
N ILE A 51 9.12 -15.49 -15.27
CA ILE A 51 9.61 -14.16 -14.83
C ILE A 51 10.96 -14.27 -14.12
N GLN A 52 11.15 -15.27 -13.25
CA GLN A 52 12.44 -15.51 -12.59
C GLN A 52 13.56 -15.77 -13.61
N LEU A 53 13.31 -16.60 -14.63
CA LEU A 53 14.31 -16.91 -15.65
C LEU A 53 14.66 -15.65 -16.48
N VAL A 54 13.64 -14.86 -16.85
CA VAL A 54 13.83 -13.59 -17.58
C VAL A 54 14.70 -12.62 -16.77
N LEU A 55 14.45 -12.48 -15.47
CA LEU A 55 15.24 -11.60 -14.59
C LEU A 55 16.65 -12.11 -14.36
N GLN A 56 16.85 -13.43 -14.24
CA GLN A 56 18.17 -14.04 -14.06
C GLN A 56 19.05 -13.89 -15.30
N GLN A 57 18.46 -14.04 -16.48
CA GLN A 57 19.16 -13.92 -17.76
C GLN A 57 19.33 -12.46 -18.21
N GLY A 58 18.64 -11.51 -17.57
CA GLY A 58 18.75 -10.09 -17.89
C GLY A 58 18.17 -9.71 -19.27
N LEU A 59 17.24 -10.51 -19.80
CA LEU A 59 16.69 -10.35 -21.15
C LEU A 59 15.83 -9.09 -21.32
N VAL A 60 15.23 -8.62 -20.22
CA VAL A 60 14.35 -7.45 -20.22
C VAL A 60 14.61 -6.59 -18.99
N HIS A 61 14.53 -5.27 -19.16
CA HIS A 61 14.64 -4.34 -18.04
C HIS A 61 13.50 -4.56 -17.03
N PRO A 62 13.79 -4.65 -15.72
CA PRO A 62 12.76 -4.91 -14.69
C PRO A 62 11.66 -3.85 -14.52
N VAL A 63 11.66 -2.72 -15.27
CA VAL A 63 10.67 -1.61 -15.14
C VAL A 63 9.25 -2.17 -15.08
N GLN A 64 8.94 -3.05 -16.02
CA GLN A 64 7.60 -3.54 -16.27
C GLN A 64 7.24 -4.73 -15.36
N ILE A 65 8.25 -5.42 -14.83
CA ILE A 65 8.10 -6.63 -14.02
C ILE A 65 7.87 -6.30 -12.53
N VAL A 66 8.50 -5.23 -12.02
CA VAL A 66 8.39 -4.82 -10.61
C VAL A 66 6.94 -4.72 -10.10
N PRO A 67 5.98 -4.08 -10.81
CA PRO A 67 4.60 -4.03 -10.36
C PRO A 67 3.96 -5.41 -10.15
N TYR A 68 4.26 -6.37 -11.04
CA TYR A 68 3.74 -7.74 -10.94
C TYR A 68 4.41 -8.51 -9.82
N LEU A 69 5.70 -8.30 -9.56
CA LEU A 69 6.37 -8.89 -8.39
C LEU A 69 5.80 -8.37 -7.07
N ILE A 70 5.45 -7.08 -6.99
CA ILE A 70 4.74 -6.50 -5.83
C ILE A 70 3.36 -7.14 -5.67
N CYS A 71 2.68 -7.44 -6.77
CA CYS A 71 1.42 -8.18 -6.72
C CYS A 71 1.62 -9.62 -6.20
N MET A 72 2.62 -10.33 -6.74
CA MET A 72 2.99 -11.70 -6.37
C MET A 72 3.43 -11.85 -4.91
N SER A 73 4.00 -10.81 -4.28
CA SER A 73 4.33 -10.86 -2.85
C SER A 73 3.10 -10.91 -1.95
N THR A 74 1.93 -10.50 -2.46
CA THR A 74 0.66 -10.57 -1.72
C THR A 74 -0.07 -11.90 -1.85
N ASP A 75 0.50 -12.87 -2.57
CA ASP A 75 -0.14 -14.16 -2.86
C ASP A 75 -0.45 -14.98 -1.60
N CYS A 76 -1.54 -15.75 -1.61
CA CYS A 76 -1.91 -16.66 -0.53
C CYS A 76 -0.81 -17.72 -0.30
N GLU A 77 -0.16 -18.17 -1.38
CA GLU A 77 0.88 -19.19 -1.33
C GLU A 77 2.23 -18.64 -0.90
N LYS A 78 2.76 -19.15 0.23
CA LYS A 78 4.03 -18.69 0.80
C LYS A 78 5.21 -18.90 -0.14
N LEU A 79 5.26 -20.02 -0.87
CA LEU A 79 6.39 -20.30 -1.79
C LEU A 79 6.49 -19.23 -2.88
N VAL A 80 5.34 -18.82 -3.40
CA VAL A 80 5.21 -17.81 -4.45
C VAL A 80 5.56 -16.43 -3.88
N SER A 81 5.00 -16.08 -2.73
CA SER A 81 5.25 -14.78 -2.09
C SER A 81 6.73 -14.58 -1.71
N HIS A 82 7.36 -15.56 -1.02
CA HIS A 82 8.77 -15.46 -0.62
C HIS A 82 9.70 -15.41 -1.83
N SER A 83 9.35 -16.11 -2.90
CA SER A 83 10.15 -16.04 -4.12
C SER A 83 10.05 -14.67 -4.77
N ALA A 84 8.86 -14.05 -4.82
CA ALA A 84 8.69 -12.70 -5.35
C ALA A 84 9.42 -11.66 -4.49
N ASP A 85 9.35 -11.80 -3.17
CA ASP A 85 10.05 -10.98 -2.20
C ASP A 85 11.57 -11.00 -2.41
N LYS A 86 12.15 -12.20 -2.62
CA LYS A 86 13.57 -12.36 -2.95
C LYS A 86 13.93 -11.62 -4.24
N GLN A 87 13.13 -11.75 -5.30
CA GLN A 87 13.38 -11.06 -6.58
C GLN A 87 13.28 -9.54 -6.42
N LEU A 88 12.31 -9.03 -5.66
CA LEU A 88 12.21 -7.59 -5.37
C LEU A 88 13.43 -7.08 -4.63
N LEU A 89 13.89 -7.79 -3.60
CA LEU A 89 15.07 -7.39 -2.84
C LEU A 89 16.34 -7.38 -3.71
N ASP A 90 16.50 -8.36 -4.61
CA ASP A 90 17.63 -8.43 -5.54
C ASP A 90 17.59 -7.28 -6.56
N ILE A 91 16.39 -6.87 -7.00
CA ILE A 91 16.21 -5.70 -7.88
C ILE A 91 16.57 -4.41 -7.14
N GLU A 92 16.10 -4.21 -5.90
CA GLU A 92 16.41 -2.99 -5.13
C GLU A 92 17.91 -2.83 -4.87
N LYS A 93 18.62 -3.94 -4.63
CA LYS A 93 20.08 -3.94 -4.46
C LYS A 93 20.82 -3.51 -5.74
N LYS A 94 20.34 -3.94 -6.92
CA LYS A 94 20.94 -3.59 -8.21
C LYS A 94 20.54 -2.19 -8.69
N TYR A 95 19.30 -1.77 -8.42
CA TYR A 95 18.70 -0.53 -8.88
C TYR A 95 17.95 0.18 -7.73
N PRO A 96 18.66 0.87 -6.83
CA PRO A 96 18.05 1.48 -5.66
C PRO A 96 17.06 2.59 -6.04
N GLY A 97 15.90 2.62 -5.38
CA GLY A 97 14.81 3.57 -5.63
C GLY A 97 13.94 3.28 -6.83
N PHE A 98 14.23 2.19 -7.55
CA PHE A 98 13.45 1.77 -8.68
C PHE A 98 12.06 1.24 -8.27
N ILE A 99 12.01 0.47 -7.18
CA ILE A 99 10.74 -0.06 -6.63
C ILE A 99 9.80 1.07 -6.24
N HIS A 100 10.32 2.14 -5.64
CA HIS A 100 9.52 3.29 -5.24
C HIS A 100 8.72 3.88 -6.42
N THR A 101 9.34 4.06 -7.59
CA THR A 101 8.68 4.66 -8.77
C THR A 101 7.52 3.82 -9.31
N LYS A 102 7.51 2.51 -9.04
CA LYS A 102 6.50 1.56 -9.52
C LYS A 102 5.55 1.07 -8.42
N SER A 103 5.78 1.45 -7.18
CA SER A 103 5.01 1.03 -6.00
C SER A 103 3.50 1.27 -6.13
N SER A 104 3.08 2.44 -6.62
CA SER A 104 1.65 2.78 -6.78
C SER A 104 0.93 1.81 -7.73
N PHE A 105 1.55 1.49 -8.86
CA PHE A 105 0.98 0.55 -9.83
C PHE A 105 1.00 -0.89 -9.29
N GLY A 106 2.05 -1.30 -8.58
CA GLY A 106 2.13 -2.60 -7.91
C GLY A 106 1.05 -2.80 -6.85
N ILE A 107 0.75 -1.77 -6.04
CA ILE A 107 -0.33 -1.82 -5.04
C ILE A 107 -1.71 -1.93 -5.70
N ARG A 108 -1.92 -1.27 -6.83
CA ARG A 108 -3.17 -1.40 -7.59
C ARG A 108 -3.33 -2.80 -8.18
N LEU A 109 -2.26 -3.39 -8.71
CA LEU A 109 -2.27 -4.78 -9.19
C LEU A 109 -2.50 -5.76 -8.04
N SER A 110 -1.89 -5.53 -6.86
CA SER A 110 -2.13 -6.39 -5.71
C SER A 110 -3.60 -6.36 -5.28
N TYR A 111 -4.24 -5.18 -5.29
CA TYR A 111 -5.69 -5.10 -5.07
C TYR A 111 -6.51 -5.91 -6.10
N GLN A 112 -6.15 -5.85 -7.39
CA GLN A 112 -6.82 -6.64 -8.43
C GLN A 112 -6.68 -8.15 -8.18
N LEU A 113 -5.48 -8.61 -7.83
CA LEU A 113 -5.26 -10.01 -7.46
C LEU A 113 -6.09 -10.41 -6.23
N GLN A 114 -6.09 -9.59 -5.19
CA GLN A 114 -6.87 -9.88 -3.98
C GLN A 114 -8.37 -9.91 -4.25
N LYS A 115 -8.88 -9.11 -5.20
CA LYS A 115 -10.27 -9.20 -5.67
C LYS A 115 -10.58 -10.57 -6.30
N ILE A 116 -9.62 -11.18 -6.98
CA ILE A 116 -9.76 -12.51 -7.61
C ILE A 116 -9.62 -13.63 -6.57
N LEU A 117 -8.72 -13.47 -5.59
CA LEU A 117 -8.41 -14.51 -4.60
C LEU A 117 -9.38 -14.54 -3.41
N GLN A 118 -9.84 -13.37 -2.94
CA GLN A 118 -10.75 -13.26 -1.79
C GLN A 118 -12.23 -13.44 -2.18
N GLY A 119 -12.55 -13.52 -3.48
CA GLY A 119 -13.90 -13.77 -3.99
C GLY A 119 -14.85 -12.57 -3.85
N ASP A 120 -16.15 -12.85 -3.69
CA ASP A 120 -17.24 -11.86 -3.67
C ASP A 120 -17.33 -11.01 -2.39
N GLY A 121 -16.39 -11.19 -1.46
CA GLY A 121 -16.32 -10.43 -0.21
C GLY A 121 -15.68 -9.06 -0.36
N ILE A 122 -15.74 -8.28 0.74
CA ILE A 122 -15.00 -7.03 0.85
C ILE A 122 -13.50 -7.35 0.85
N VAL A 123 -12.77 -6.83 -0.14
CA VAL A 123 -11.32 -7.04 -0.26
C VAL A 123 -10.59 -6.35 0.88
N ARG A 124 -9.94 -7.14 1.75
CA ARG A 124 -9.19 -6.64 2.90
C ARG A 124 -7.70 -6.57 2.63
N GLY A 125 -7.07 -5.52 3.15
CA GLY A 125 -5.65 -5.21 2.96
C GLY A 125 -4.69 -5.89 3.95
N PHE A 126 -5.20 -6.78 4.80
CA PHE A 126 -4.44 -7.45 5.84
C PHE A 126 -4.62 -8.97 5.78
N ARG A 127 -3.65 -9.69 6.32
CA ARG A 127 -3.69 -11.14 6.51
C ARG A 127 -3.43 -11.46 7.97
N VAL A 128 -4.26 -12.34 8.52
CA VAL A 128 -4.01 -13.00 9.80
C VAL A 128 -3.39 -14.36 9.47
N LYS A 129 -2.16 -14.61 9.92
CA LYS A 129 -1.43 -15.85 9.61
C LYS A 129 -1.98 -17.04 10.40
N GLU A 130 -2.27 -16.82 11.68
CA GLU A 130 -2.90 -17.80 12.58
C GLU A 130 -3.94 -17.11 13.47
N GLN A 131 -4.98 -17.85 13.89
CA GLN A 131 -6.02 -17.32 14.77
C GLN A 131 -5.40 -16.90 16.12
N GLY A 132 -5.45 -15.60 16.42
CA GLY A 132 -4.84 -15.02 17.63
C GLY A 132 -3.52 -14.27 17.38
N GLU A 133 -2.91 -14.42 16.20
CA GLU A 133 -1.74 -13.62 15.83
C GLU A 133 -2.13 -12.22 15.37
N TYR A 134 -1.19 -11.29 15.54
CA TYR A 134 -1.38 -9.92 15.11
C TYR A 134 -1.48 -9.83 13.57
N PRO A 135 -2.52 -9.18 13.02
CA PRO A 135 -2.67 -9.01 11.57
C PRO A 135 -1.47 -8.29 10.94
N SER A 136 -1.04 -8.78 9.79
CA SER A 136 0.04 -8.22 8.99
C SER A 136 -0.51 -7.60 7.71
N ALA A 137 0.02 -6.45 7.29
CA ALA A 137 -0.35 -5.84 6.02
C ALA A 137 0.09 -6.71 4.85
N LEU A 138 -0.76 -6.85 3.82
CA LEU A 138 -0.43 -7.62 2.61
C LEU A 138 0.79 -7.03 1.89
N ASN A 139 0.88 -5.70 1.76
CA ASN A 139 2.05 -5.02 1.22
C ASN A 139 3.11 -4.67 2.29
N GLY A 140 3.14 -5.42 3.41
CA GLY A 140 4.06 -5.17 4.52
C GLY A 140 5.53 -5.37 4.17
N TYR A 141 5.84 -6.33 3.29
CA TYR A 141 7.20 -6.56 2.81
C TYR A 141 7.69 -5.44 1.89
N LEU A 142 6.83 -4.98 0.96
CA LEU A 142 7.13 -3.80 0.11
C LEU A 142 7.52 -2.59 0.96
N TYR A 143 6.78 -2.34 2.05
CA TYR A 143 7.14 -1.27 2.98
C TYR A 143 8.50 -1.50 3.62
N SER A 144 8.82 -2.73 4.03
CA SER A 144 10.10 -3.10 4.64
C SER A 144 11.29 -2.85 3.71
N ILE A 145 11.15 -3.09 2.39
CA ILE A 145 12.20 -2.78 1.41
C ILE A 145 12.42 -1.25 1.32
N LEU A 146 11.34 -0.49 1.14
CA LEU A 146 11.38 0.98 0.95
C LEU A 146 11.67 1.75 2.24
N ARG A 147 11.56 1.08 3.39
CA ARG A 147 11.76 1.64 4.74
C ARG A 147 13.16 2.23 4.92
N SER A 148 14.15 1.62 4.29
CA SER A 148 15.58 1.99 4.35
C SER A 148 15.80 3.46 4.00
N SER A 149 15.08 3.97 3.01
CA SER A 149 15.13 5.37 2.60
C SER A 149 13.97 6.18 3.19
N ARG A 150 14.30 7.19 4.01
CA ARG A 150 13.29 8.12 4.59
C ARG A 150 12.47 8.80 3.48
N GLN A 151 13.09 9.13 2.36
CA GLN A 151 12.44 9.81 1.24
C GLN A 151 11.44 8.89 0.53
N GLN A 152 11.86 7.67 0.18
CA GLN A 152 10.99 6.70 -0.50
C GLN A 152 9.82 6.26 0.38
N ARG A 153 10.08 6.03 1.67
CA ARG A 153 9.05 5.71 2.66
C ARG A 153 8.00 6.82 2.77
N ARG A 154 8.43 8.08 2.86
CA ARG A 154 7.51 9.24 2.90
C ARG A 154 6.71 9.36 1.62
N ALA A 155 7.35 9.17 0.48
CA ALA A 155 6.72 9.26 -0.82
C ALA A 155 5.69 8.13 -1.04
N LEU A 156 5.94 6.91 -0.57
CA LEU A 156 4.95 5.82 -0.59
C LEU A 156 3.69 6.20 0.20
N ILE A 157 3.84 6.67 1.44
CA ILE A 157 2.71 7.09 2.29
C ILE A 157 1.96 8.25 1.64
N LEU A 158 2.69 9.23 1.08
CA LEU A 158 2.10 10.35 0.35
C LEU A 158 1.31 9.90 -0.89
N ASN A 159 1.84 8.95 -1.66
CA ASN A 159 1.16 8.40 -2.82
C ASN A 159 -0.13 7.69 -2.43
N ILE A 160 -0.13 6.94 -1.32
CA ILE A 160 -1.34 6.30 -0.79
C ILE A 160 -2.36 7.37 -0.37
N LEU A 161 -1.95 8.37 0.41
CA LEU A 161 -2.85 9.46 0.85
C LEU A 161 -3.43 10.24 -0.34
N LYS A 162 -2.63 10.47 -1.39
CA LYS A 162 -3.10 11.12 -2.62
C LYS A 162 -4.25 10.35 -3.31
N GLN A 163 -4.30 9.02 -3.18
CA GLN A 163 -5.41 8.23 -3.74
C GLN A 163 -6.76 8.49 -3.05
N PHE A 164 -6.75 9.01 -1.82
CA PHE A 164 -7.98 9.43 -1.10
C PHE A 164 -8.47 10.83 -1.52
N ASP A 165 -7.61 11.62 -2.16
CA ASP A 165 -7.98 12.93 -2.75
C ASP A 165 -8.57 12.78 -4.16
N GLU A 166 -8.10 11.80 -4.94
CA GLU A 166 -8.55 11.54 -6.32
C GLU A 166 -9.87 10.74 -6.35
N GLN A 167 -10.89 11.21 -5.62
CA GLN A 167 -12.17 10.52 -5.36
C GLN A 167 -12.96 10.20 -6.63
N ALA A 168 -12.77 10.96 -7.71
CA ALA A 168 -13.40 10.69 -9.00
C ALA A 168 -12.89 9.42 -9.71
N ARG A 169 -11.77 8.83 -9.25
CA ARG A 169 -11.13 7.69 -9.91
C ARG A 169 -10.93 6.47 -9.01
N THR A 170 -11.19 6.59 -7.71
CA THR A 170 -10.91 5.52 -6.73
C THR A 170 -12.19 5.01 -6.12
N THR A 171 -12.38 3.68 -6.15
CA THR A 171 -13.52 3.04 -5.50
C THR A 171 -13.30 2.97 -3.99
N LEU A 172 -14.39 3.04 -3.21
CA LEU A 172 -14.33 2.92 -1.75
C LEU A 172 -13.64 1.63 -1.30
N SER A 173 -13.89 0.51 -1.99
CA SER A 173 -13.25 -0.77 -1.71
C SER A 173 -11.71 -0.72 -1.86
N TYR A 174 -11.20 0.04 -2.84
CA TYR A 174 -9.76 0.25 -2.99
C TYR A 174 -9.20 1.14 -1.87
N MET A 175 -9.94 2.19 -1.49
CA MET A 175 -9.56 3.05 -0.35
C MET A 175 -9.50 2.26 0.96
N LEU A 176 -10.45 1.36 1.19
CA LEU A 176 -10.45 0.46 2.34
C LEU A 176 -9.23 -0.47 2.34
N TYR A 177 -8.93 -1.09 1.20
CA TYR A 177 -7.73 -1.92 1.03
C TYR A 177 -6.44 -1.15 1.37
N LEU A 178 -6.32 0.10 0.92
CA LEU A 178 -5.18 0.97 1.24
C LEU A 178 -5.12 1.31 2.73
N ALA A 179 -6.26 1.64 3.34
CA ALA A 179 -6.35 1.96 4.76
C ALA A 179 -5.94 0.77 5.64
N ASP A 180 -6.43 -0.43 5.32
CA ASP A 180 -6.06 -1.68 5.98
C ASP A 180 -4.55 -1.94 5.88
N ASN A 181 -3.97 -1.79 4.69
CA ASN A 181 -2.53 -1.91 4.51
C ASN A 181 -1.79 -0.92 5.42
N MET A 182 -2.18 0.35 5.43
CA MET A 182 -1.56 1.38 6.28
C MET A 182 -1.70 1.08 7.78
N ALA A 183 -2.81 0.52 8.24
CA ALA A 183 -3.03 0.22 9.65
C ALA A 183 -2.00 -0.79 10.19
N TYR A 184 -1.66 -1.79 9.37
CA TYR A 184 -0.84 -2.94 9.76
C TYR A 184 0.58 -2.94 9.19
N LEU A 185 1.05 -1.82 8.62
CA LEU A 185 2.47 -1.70 8.23
C LEU A 185 3.40 -1.91 9.45
N PRO A 186 4.57 -2.53 9.26
CA PRO A 186 5.54 -2.77 10.32
C PRO A 186 6.31 -1.49 10.66
N TYR A 187 5.68 -0.53 11.34
CA TYR A 187 6.35 0.66 11.85
C TYR A 187 7.35 0.28 12.97
N GLN A 188 8.63 0.62 12.85
CA GLN A 188 9.63 0.44 13.94
C GLN A 188 10.11 1.76 14.56
N VAL A 189 10.02 2.89 13.84
CA VAL A 189 10.49 4.19 14.35
C VAL A 189 9.30 5.11 14.59
N GLN A 190 9.27 5.84 15.72
CA GLN A 190 8.17 6.75 16.05
C GLN A 190 7.93 7.85 15.00
N ASP A 191 8.98 8.29 14.29
CA ASP A 191 8.90 9.25 13.18
C ASP A 191 8.00 8.80 12.02
N GLU A 192 7.84 7.48 11.84
CA GLU A 192 7.10 6.87 10.73
C GLU A 192 5.59 7.13 10.85
N PRO A 193 4.93 6.80 11.97
CA PRO A 193 3.55 7.17 12.19
C PRO A 193 3.37 8.66 12.52
N LEU A 194 4.40 9.39 12.96
CA LEU A 194 4.32 10.84 13.17
C LEU A 194 4.10 11.59 11.83
N PHE A 195 4.72 11.14 10.73
CA PHE A 195 4.46 11.66 9.38
C PHE A 195 3.04 11.30 8.88
N THR A 196 2.55 10.13 9.27
CA THR A 196 1.14 9.69 9.16
C THR A 196 0.25 10.33 10.23
N ARG A 197 0.76 11.22 11.10
CA ARG A 197 -0.02 11.91 12.15
C ARG A 197 -0.08 13.42 11.93
N SER A 198 0.84 14.01 11.17
CA SER A 198 0.94 15.47 11.00
C SER A 198 -0.45 16.08 10.76
N PRO A 199 -1.00 16.79 11.77
CA PRO A 199 -2.42 17.16 11.82
C PRO A 199 -2.81 18.04 10.64
N HIS A 200 -1.86 18.83 10.12
CA HIS A 200 -2.07 19.68 8.95
C HIS A 200 -2.46 18.90 7.69
N ARG A 201 -1.99 17.66 7.46
CA ARG A 201 -2.34 16.95 6.21
C ARG A 201 -3.70 16.29 6.24
N TYR A 202 -4.08 15.63 7.33
CA TYR A 202 -5.46 15.13 7.44
C TYR A 202 -6.46 16.28 7.49
N HIS A 203 -6.08 17.39 8.11
CA HIS A 203 -6.92 18.58 8.15
C HIS A 203 -7.00 19.26 6.78
N ASP A 204 -5.91 19.37 6.03
CA ASP A 204 -5.86 19.91 4.66
C ASP A 204 -6.62 19.00 3.67
N LEU A 205 -6.47 17.66 3.75
CA LEU A 205 -7.32 16.73 3.00
C LEU A 205 -8.81 16.92 3.33
N SER A 206 -9.15 17.02 4.62
CA SER A 206 -10.55 17.23 5.05
C SER A 206 -11.06 18.65 4.74
N PHE A 207 -10.19 19.65 4.60
CA PHE A 207 -10.54 21.05 4.32
C PHE A 207 -10.57 21.34 2.80
N ARG A 208 -9.74 20.68 2.00
CA ARG A 208 -9.76 20.73 0.53
C ARG A 208 -10.97 20.00 -0.06
N ASN A 209 -11.54 19.05 0.67
CA ASN A 209 -12.78 18.35 0.35
C ASN A 209 -14.07 19.10 0.79
N LYS A 210 -13.96 20.38 1.15
CA LYS A 210 -15.11 21.26 1.38
C LYS A 210 -16.05 21.53 0.20
N PRO A 211 -15.75 21.31 -1.10
CA PRO A 211 -16.79 21.49 -2.11
C PRO A 211 -17.98 20.53 -1.88
N ALA A 212 -17.85 19.43 -1.14
CA ALA A 212 -19.01 18.60 -0.80
C ALA A 212 -20.01 19.31 0.16
N SER A 213 -19.51 20.01 1.18
CA SER A 213 -20.38 20.79 2.07
C SER A 213 -20.86 22.09 1.43
N GLY A 214 -20.08 22.64 0.49
CA GLY A 214 -20.44 23.80 -0.32
C GLY A 214 -21.45 23.47 -1.42
N LEU A 215 -21.38 22.30 -2.07
CA LEU A 215 -22.34 21.87 -3.09
C LEU A 215 -23.71 21.59 -2.48
N ILE A 216 -23.78 20.92 -1.32
CA ILE A 216 -25.06 20.65 -0.65
C ILE A 216 -25.75 21.97 -0.25
N MET A 217 -24.97 23.00 0.11
CA MET A 217 -25.50 24.34 0.43
C MET A 217 -25.77 25.19 -0.83
N ALA A 218 -24.97 25.04 -1.90
CA ALA A 218 -25.08 25.82 -3.13
C ALA A 218 -26.19 25.33 -4.05
N ASP A 219 -26.47 24.03 -4.13
CA ASP A 219 -27.64 23.51 -4.88
C ASP A 219 -28.96 23.83 -4.17
N GLY A 220 -28.94 23.93 -2.84
CA GLY A 220 -30.07 24.45 -2.06
C GLY A 220 -30.30 25.96 -2.27
N GLN A 221 -29.26 26.71 -2.61
CA GLN A 221 -29.34 28.16 -2.86
C GLN A 221 -29.56 28.52 -4.33
N ASN A 222 -29.06 27.72 -5.28
CA ASN A 222 -29.15 28.03 -6.71
C ASN A 222 -30.54 27.79 -7.33
N LYS A 223 -31.44 27.06 -6.65
CA LYS A 223 -32.86 26.99 -7.03
C LYS A 223 -33.69 28.21 -6.60
N ILE A 224 -33.09 29.22 -5.97
CA ILE A 224 -33.80 30.39 -5.42
C ILE A 224 -33.87 31.59 -6.39
N LEU A 225 -33.17 31.57 -7.54
CA LEU A 225 -33.01 32.80 -8.35
C LEU A 225 -33.75 32.86 -9.69
N ASP A 226 -34.64 31.93 -10.02
CA ASP A 226 -35.52 32.08 -11.20
C ASP A 226 -36.97 31.70 -10.89
N SER A 227 -37.69 32.57 -10.17
CA SER A 227 -39.14 32.66 -10.31
C SER A 227 -39.60 34.08 -9.99
N GLU A 228 -39.77 34.87 -11.04
CA GLU A 228 -40.59 36.07 -11.03
C GLU A 228 -42.02 35.67 -10.66
N ASN A 229 -42.36 35.71 -9.37
CA ASN A 229 -43.69 36.00 -8.81
C ASN A 229 -43.67 35.80 -7.29
N GLY A 230 -43.39 36.88 -6.57
CA GLY A 230 -44.32 37.41 -5.57
C GLY A 230 -44.73 36.62 -4.32
N GLU A 231 -44.17 35.45 -4.00
CA GLU A 231 -44.41 34.80 -2.70
C GLU A 231 -43.12 34.24 -2.09
N THR A 232 -42.61 34.94 -1.08
CA THR A 232 -41.51 34.47 -0.22
C THR A 232 -41.98 33.31 0.63
N ILE A 233 -41.89 32.08 0.10
CA ILE A 233 -41.96 30.87 0.91
C ILE A 233 -40.63 30.77 1.67
N ASN A 234 -40.68 31.17 2.93
CA ASN A 234 -39.55 31.12 3.85
C ASN A 234 -39.29 29.64 4.23
N ALA A 235 -38.53 28.92 3.39
CA ALA A 235 -38.14 27.52 3.60
C ALA A 235 -37.12 27.32 4.74
N VAL A 236 -37.10 28.20 5.74
CA VAL A 236 -36.38 28.02 7.01
C VAL A 236 -37.21 27.18 7.99
N SER A 237 -38.48 26.88 7.65
CA SER A 237 -39.41 26.10 8.49
C SER A 237 -39.42 24.58 8.21
N ALA A 238 -38.57 24.05 7.33
CA ALA A 238 -38.59 22.63 6.95
C ALA A 238 -37.47 21.79 7.60
N LEU A 239 -36.96 22.26 8.75
CA LEU A 239 -36.08 21.48 9.63
C LEU A 239 -36.88 20.94 10.83
N ASP A 240 -38.12 20.49 10.62
CA ASP A 240 -38.76 19.64 11.61
C ASP A 240 -38.04 18.29 11.58
N GLU A 241 -37.38 17.97 12.70
CA GLU A 241 -36.44 16.87 12.88
C GLU A 241 -37.09 15.46 12.89
N ASP A 242 -38.36 15.34 12.49
CA ASP A 242 -39.20 14.14 12.69
C ASP A 242 -39.65 13.42 11.39
N ASP A 243 -39.29 13.91 10.19
CA ASP A 243 -39.61 13.24 8.91
C ASP A 243 -38.61 12.09 8.61
N ASP A 244 -38.62 11.02 9.41
CA ASP A 244 -37.83 9.78 9.21
C ASP A 244 -38.41 8.82 8.15
N ASP A 245 -39.49 9.22 7.47
CA ASP A 245 -40.15 8.40 6.45
C ASP A 245 -39.28 8.23 5.20
N GLU A 246 -38.65 7.05 5.08
CA GLU A 246 -37.70 6.66 4.02
C GLU A 246 -38.25 6.88 2.60
N GLU A 247 -39.57 6.73 2.41
CA GLU A 247 -40.25 6.88 1.12
C GLU A 247 -40.47 8.35 0.72
N LEU A 248 -40.73 9.25 1.70
CA LEU A 248 -40.80 10.69 1.49
C LEU A 248 -39.41 11.28 1.21
N LEU A 249 -38.39 10.80 1.92
CA LEU A 249 -37.00 11.17 1.69
C LEU A 249 -36.51 10.73 0.30
N ALA A 250 -36.86 9.52 -0.14
CA ALA A 250 -36.54 9.02 -1.47
C ALA A 250 -37.19 9.86 -2.60
N SER A 251 -38.42 10.34 -2.39
CA SER A 251 -39.12 11.21 -3.34
C SER A 251 -38.51 12.62 -3.51
N ARG A 252 -37.69 13.05 -2.54
CA ARG A 252 -36.98 14.35 -2.55
C ARG A 252 -35.59 14.26 -3.18
N VAL A 253 -35.11 13.06 -3.53
CA VAL A 253 -33.80 12.87 -4.16
C VAL A 253 -33.88 13.20 -5.66
N PRO A 254 -32.98 14.06 -6.19
CA PRO A 254 -32.88 14.32 -7.63
C PRO A 254 -32.65 13.02 -8.43
N GLU A 255 -33.21 12.93 -9.65
CA GLU A 255 -33.02 11.76 -10.54
C GLU A 255 -31.54 11.48 -10.86
N ASP A 256 -30.67 12.51 -10.83
CA ASP A 256 -29.22 12.38 -10.96
C ASP A 256 -28.52 12.46 -9.59
N ALA A 257 -28.49 11.33 -8.87
CA ALA A 257 -27.82 11.20 -7.57
C ALA A 257 -26.29 11.02 -7.67
N SER A 258 -25.69 11.17 -8.86
CA SER A 258 -24.26 10.92 -9.08
C SER A 258 -23.35 11.84 -8.25
N GLN A 259 -23.71 13.12 -8.12
CA GLN A 259 -22.97 14.10 -7.34
C GLN A 259 -23.08 13.84 -5.84
N LEU A 260 -24.28 13.43 -5.37
CA LEU A 260 -24.51 13.04 -3.99
C LEU A 260 -23.71 11.77 -3.64
N GLN A 261 -23.70 10.77 -4.52
CA GLN A 261 -22.91 9.55 -4.34
C GLN A 261 -21.41 9.83 -4.30
N ALA A 262 -20.91 10.76 -5.12
CA ALA A 262 -19.52 11.21 -5.06
C ALA A 262 -19.20 11.90 -3.72
N CYS A 263 -20.11 12.74 -3.20
CA CYS A 263 -19.97 13.39 -1.89
C CYS A 263 -19.98 12.37 -0.74
N ILE A 264 -20.86 11.38 -0.77
CA ILE A 264 -20.92 10.30 0.23
C ILE A 264 -19.63 9.48 0.18
N THR A 265 -19.16 9.12 -1.01
CA THR A 265 -17.90 8.38 -1.19
C THR A 265 -16.70 9.17 -0.64
N ALA A 266 -16.68 10.49 -0.87
CA ALA A 266 -15.68 11.40 -0.31
C ALA A 266 -15.71 11.45 1.22
N ALA A 267 -16.91 11.58 1.80
CA ALA A 267 -17.11 11.60 3.24
C ALA A 267 -16.67 10.27 3.89
N GLN A 268 -17.02 9.14 3.26
CA GLN A 268 -16.58 7.81 3.70
C GLN A 268 -15.05 7.64 3.61
N GLY A 269 -14.41 8.14 2.55
CA GLY A 269 -12.95 8.17 2.44
C GLY A 269 -12.28 8.98 3.56
N CYS A 270 -12.82 10.16 3.88
CA CYS A 270 -12.36 10.98 5.00
C CYS A 270 -12.54 10.26 6.35
N LEU A 271 -13.69 9.61 6.56
CA LEU A 271 -13.96 8.83 7.78
C LEU A 271 -12.96 7.69 7.94
N LEU A 272 -12.64 6.95 6.87
CA LEU A 272 -11.62 5.91 6.88
C LEU A 272 -10.25 6.44 7.34
N LEU A 273 -9.84 7.62 6.84
CA LEU A 273 -8.59 8.25 7.27
C LEU A 273 -8.60 8.68 8.74
N LEU A 274 -9.73 9.19 9.24
CA LEU A 274 -9.89 9.54 10.65
C LEU A 274 -9.81 8.30 11.55
N MET A 275 -10.49 7.22 11.16
CA MET A 275 -10.44 5.95 11.86
C MET A 275 -9.03 5.36 11.85
N LEU A 276 -8.34 5.38 10.72
CA LEU A 276 -6.95 4.96 10.58
C LEU A 276 -6.02 5.75 11.51
N LYS A 277 -6.15 7.09 11.53
CA LYS A 277 -5.38 7.96 12.43
C LYS A 277 -5.62 7.60 13.89
N GLN A 278 -6.87 7.34 14.28
CA GLN A 278 -7.20 6.95 15.65
C GLN A 278 -6.62 5.57 15.99
N HIS A 279 -6.72 4.61 15.08
CA HIS A 279 -6.17 3.27 15.23
C HIS A 279 -4.64 3.29 15.43
N ILE A 280 -3.91 4.00 14.56
CA ILE A 280 -2.46 4.17 14.66
C ILE A 280 -2.09 4.85 15.99
N LYS A 281 -2.84 5.87 16.42
CA LYS A 281 -2.62 6.56 17.71
C LYS A 281 -2.79 5.62 18.91
N ARG A 282 -3.84 4.78 18.92
CA ARG A 282 -4.07 3.78 19.97
C ARG A 282 -2.94 2.75 20.01
N ARG A 283 -2.54 2.21 18.85
CA ARG A 283 -1.46 1.23 18.72
C ARG A 283 -0.13 1.75 19.28
N LEU A 284 0.23 2.99 18.96
CA LEU A 284 1.48 3.59 19.46
C LEU A 284 1.47 3.91 20.94
N ARG A 285 0.30 4.30 21.48
CA ARG A 285 0.14 4.48 22.93
C ARG A 285 0.32 3.15 23.66
N ALA A 286 -0.27 2.07 23.15
CA ALA A 286 -0.11 0.73 23.70
C ALA A 286 1.35 0.26 23.67
N GLN A 287 2.07 0.47 22.56
CA GLN A 287 3.51 0.14 22.47
C GLN A 287 4.36 0.95 23.44
N ARG A 288 4.07 2.25 23.63
CA ARG A 288 4.77 3.08 24.63
C ARG A 288 4.51 2.58 26.05
N TRP A 289 3.26 2.31 26.37
CA TRP A 289 2.86 1.78 27.67
C TRP A 289 3.52 0.43 27.94
N PHE A 290 3.53 -0.50 26.98
CA PHE A 290 4.21 -1.79 27.09
C PHE A 290 5.71 -1.63 27.29
N LYS A 291 6.38 -0.75 26.55
CA LYS A 291 7.82 -0.49 26.71
C LYS A 291 8.14 0.08 28.10
N GLN A 292 7.26 0.94 28.62
CA GLN A 292 7.41 1.52 29.96
C GLN A 292 7.15 0.49 31.06
N LEU A 293 6.18 -0.42 30.86
CA LEU A 293 5.91 -1.55 31.75
C LEU A 293 7.08 -2.55 31.78
N MET A 294 7.65 -2.89 30.62
CA MET A 294 8.84 -3.76 30.55
C MET A 294 10.05 -3.14 31.25
N LEU A 295 10.28 -1.83 31.10
CA LEU A 295 11.32 -1.11 31.82
C LEU A 295 11.11 -1.09 33.35
N GLN A 296 9.88 -1.30 33.81
CA GLN A 296 9.56 -1.43 35.24
C GLN A 296 9.67 -2.88 35.75
N LEU A 297 9.65 -3.88 34.85
CA LEU A 297 9.68 -5.31 35.17
C LEU A 297 11.09 -5.93 35.13
N ASP A 298 12.06 -5.31 34.44
CA ASP A 298 13.48 -5.74 34.40
C ASP A 298 14.43 -4.77 35.15
N PRO A 299 14.45 -4.74 36.50
CA PRO A 299 15.44 -3.98 37.26
C PRO A 299 16.81 -4.68 37.43
N GLU A 300 16.93 -5.99 37.16
CA GLU A 300 18.14 -6.78 37.49
C GLU A 300 19.31 -6.64 36.50
N ASP A 301 19.08 -6.25 35.24
CA ASP A 301 20.17 -6.00 34.26
C ASP A 301 20.82 -4.59 34.39
N ALA A 302 20.36 -3.78 35.34
CA ALA A 302 20.87 -2.43 35.54
C ALA A 302 22.15 -2.39 36.40
N ASP A 303 22.39 -3.41 37.22
CA ASP A 303 23.52 -3.43 38.16
C ASP A 303 24.82 -4.02 37.56
N GLU A 304 24.73 -4.94 36.60
CA GLU A 304 25.92 -5.55 35.97
C GLU A 304 26.73 -4.59 35.07
N ARG A 305 26.23 -3.38 34.79
CA ARG A 305 26.98 -2.34 34.06
C ARG A 305 27.68 -1.33 34.98
N ARG A 306 27.47 -1.37 36.29
CA ARG A 306 28.11 -0.45 37.25
C ARG A 306 29.40 -0.99 37.86
N GLU A 307 29.65 -2.29 37.77
CA GLU A 307 30.87 -2.90 38.29
C GLU A 307 31.78 -3.44 37.17
N ARG A 308 32.53 -2.54 36.53
CA ARG A 308 33.91 -2.87 36.11
C ARG A 308 34.87 -1.81 36.66
N PRO A 309 35.89 -2.21 37.44
CA PRO A 309 36.85 -1.29 38.03
C PRO A 309 37.69 -0.60 36.95
N GLN A 310 38.02 0.68 37.18
CA GLN A 310 39.01 1.41 36.41
C GLN A 310 40.36 0.66 36.46
N GLY A 311 40.80 0.15 35.31
CA GLY A 311 42.09 -0.49 35.16
C GLY A 311 43.22 0.50 35.44
N ALA A 312 44.13 0.05 36.31
CA ALA A 312 45.30 0.75 36.77
C ALA A 312 46.21 1.22 35.62
N TYR A 313 46.58 2.50 35.64
CA TYR A 313 47.82 2.95 35.00
C TYR A 313 49.00 2.49 35.85
N GLY A 314 49.56 1.34 35.50
CA GLY A 314 50.89 0.92 35.93
C GLY A 314 51.93 1.43 34.94
N THR A 315 52.48 2.63 35.17
CA THR A 315 53.81 2.98 34.67
C THR A 315 54.78 2.88 35.84
N GLY A 316 55.56 1.79 35.84
CA GLY A 316 56.66 1.58 36.76
C GLY A 316 57.74 2.65 36.57
N ASN A 317 58.25 3.10 37.70
CA ASN A 317 59.30 4.10 37.84
C ASN A 317 60.69 3.41 37.87
N CYS A 318 61.73 4.20 37.58
CA CYS A 318 63.10 4.15 38.12
C CYS A 318 64.28 3.86 37.16
N GLN A 319 65.17 4.88 37.12
CA GLN A 319 66.65 4.83 37.31
C GLN A 319 67.45 4.07 36.23
N HIS A 320 68.46 4.65 35.56
CA HIS A 320 69.59 5.40 36.09
C HIS A 320 70.28 6.25 35.01
#